data_AF-A0AAP6HHH3-F1
#
_entry.id   AF-A0AAP6HHH3-F1
#
_cell.length_a   1.000
_cell.length_b   1.000
_cell.length_c   1.000
_cell.angle_alpha   90.00
_cell.angle_beta   90.00
_cell.angle_gamma   90.00
#
_symmetry.space_group_name_H-M   'P 1'
#
loop_
_entity.id
_entity.type
_entity.pdbx_description
1 polymer ?
#
loop_
_entity_poly.entity_id
_entity_poly.type
_entity_poly.pdbx_seq_one_letter_code
_entity_poly.pdbx_strand_id
1 'polypeptide(L)' 'MSKKEVLQSTFAELNMMLTDAPKVQYKKKEPKRLKNINELAEWLGAEEIENE' A
#
# COMPACT_ATOMS: atom_id res chain seq x y z
N MET A 1 -33.53 15.68 0.65
CA MET A 1 -32.15 15.90 1.13
C MET A 1 -31.43 16.86 0.20
N SER A 2 -30.80 17.87 0.78
CA SER A 2 -29.95 18.85 0.11
C SER A 2 -28.59 18.23 -0.24
N LYS A 3 -27.93 18.74 -1.28
CA LYS A 3 -26.58 18.30 -1.69
C LYS A 3 -25.55 18.40 -0.55
N LYS A 4 -25.71 19.37 0.34
CA LYS A 4 -24.86 19.53 1.54
C LYS A 4 -25.05 18.40 2.54
N GLU A 5 -26.29 17.97 2.75
CA GLU A 5 -26.62 16.89 3.68
C GLU A 5 -26.08 15.54 3.18
N VAL A 6 -26.18 15.29 1.87
CA VAL A 6 -25.61 14.10 1.22
C VAL A 6 -24.09 14.06 1.32
N LEU A 7 -23.41 15.20 1.15
CA LEU A 7 -21.95 15.31 1.31
C LEU A 7 -21.50 15.05 2.74
N GLN A 8 -22.25 15.55 3.72
CA GLN A 8 -21.95 15.33 5.13
C GLN A 8 -22.16 13.88 5.55
N SER A 9 -23.22 13.23 5.07
CA SER A 9 -23.49 11.82 5.38
C SER A 9 -22.45 10.90 4.74
N THR A 10 -22.09 11.12 3.48
CA THR A 10 -21.03 10.35 2.81
C THR A 10 -19.67 10.54 3.45
N PHE A 11 -19.34 11.76 3.90
CA PHE A 11 -18.09 12.00 4.63
C PHE A 11 -18.05 11.26 5.98
N ALA A 12 -19.18 11.23 6.70
CA ALA A 12 -19.27 10.51 7.98
C ALA A 12 -19.12 8.99 7.79
N GLU A 13 -19.77 8.42 6.76
CA GLU A 13 -19.65 7.00 6.42
C GLU A 13 -18.21 6.61 6.06
N LEU A 14 -17.53 7.40 5.24
CA LEU A 14 -16.14 7.16 4.86
C LEU A 14 -15.19 7.20 6.07
N ASN A 15 -15.38 8.15 6.98
CA ASN A 15 -14.57 8.23 8.19
C ASN A 15 -14.80 7.02 9.10
N MET A 16 -16.03 6.54 9.23
CA MET A 16 -16.33 5.33 10.01
C MET A 16 -15.59 4.12 9.42
N MET A 17 -15.68 3.92 8.10
CA MET A 17 -14.96 2.85 7.40
C MET A 17 -13.45 2.94 7.56
N LEU A 18 -12.87 4.15 7.53
CA LEU A 18 -11.44 4.38 7.73
C LEU A 18 -11.00 4.15 9.19
N THR A 19 -11.90 4.37 10.15
CA THR A 19 -11.61 4.17 11.58
C THR A 19 -11.61 2.69 11.94
N ASP A 20 -12.53 1.92 11.33
CA ASP A 20 -12.66 0.47 11.49
C ASP A 20 -11.68 -0.32 10.59
N ALA A 21 -11.09 0.33 9.60
CA ALA A 21 -10.07 -0.30 8.77
C ALA A 21 -8.92 -0.79 9.66
N PRO A 22 -8.47 -2.04 9.47
CA PRO A 22 -7.35 -2.56 10.24
C PRO A 22 -6.17 -1.62 10.05
N LYS A 23 -5.71 -1.02 11.15
CA LYS A 23 -4.50 -0.21 11.15
C LYS A 23 -3.35 -1.15 10.82
N VAL A 24 -3.06 -1.31 9.54
CA VAL A 24 -1.84 -1.96 9.08
C VAL A 24 -0.75 -1.06 9.64
N GLN A 25 -0.15 -1.49 10.75
CA GLN A 25 1.09 -0.90 11.19
C GLN A 25 2.03 -1.12 10.02
N TYR A 26 2.19 -0.10 9.19
CA TYR A 26 3.30 -0.01 8.26
C TYR A 26 4.52 -0.01 9.17
N LYS A 27 5.03 -1.20 9.51
CA LYS A 27 6.38 -1.35 9.98
C LYS A 27 7.19 -0.67 8.91
N LYS A 28 7.83 0.46 9.25
CA LYS A 28 8.86 1.05 8.40
C LYS A 28 9.87 -0.07 8.18
N LYS A 29 9.73 -0.79 7.05
CA LYS A 29 10.73 -1.76 6.64
C LYS A 29 11.95 -0.92 6.35
N GLU A 30 13.02 -1.14 7.08
CA GLU A 30 14.27 -0.49 6.76
C GLU A 30 14.62 -0.79 5.29
N PRO A 31 15.04 0.22 4.51
CA PRO A 31 15.40 0.00 3.12
C PRO A 31 16.54 -1.02 3.06
N LYS A 32 16.28 -2.17 2.42
CA LYS A 32 17.30 -3.18 2.17
C LYS A 32 18.24 -2.65 1.10
N ARG A 33 19.51 -2.41 1.45
CA ARG A 33 20.54 -2.07 0.47
C ARG A 33 20.96 -3.33 -0.27
N LEU A 34 20.72 -3.35 -1.58
CA LEU A 34 21.10 -4.44 -2.47
C LEU A 34 22.50 -4.17 -3.03
N LYS A 35 23.32 -5.21 -3.17
CA LYS A 35 24.74 -5.09 -3.56
C LYS A 35 24.96 -5.15 -5.07
N ASN A 36 24.06 -5.76 -5.82
CA ASN A 36 24.19 -5.99 -7.26
C ASN A 36 22.82 -6.22 -7.93
N ILE A 37 22.84 -6.31 -9.27
CA ILE A 37 21.66 -6.46 -10.12
C ILE A 37 20.92 -7.80 -9.88
N ASN A 38 21.64 -8.87 -9.54
CA ASN A 38 21.05 -10.20 -9.30
C ASN A 38 20.24 -10.21 -7.99
N GLU A 39 20.78 -9.61 -6.92
CA GLU A 39 20.04 -9.45 -5.65
C GLU A 39 18.78 -8.58 -5.82
N LEU A 40 18.80 -7.63 -6.76
CA LEU A 40 17.64 -6.84 -7.11
C LEU A 40 16.60 -7.67 -7.87
N ALA A 41 17.02 -8.46 -8.86
CA ALA A 41 16.15 -9.36 -9.59
C ALA A 41 15.43 -10.34 -8.64
N GLU A 42 16.18 -10.98 -7.73
CA GLU A 42 15.62 -11.86 -6.70
C GLU A 42 14.65 -11.12 -5.76
N TRP A 43 15.01 -9.92 -5.29
CA TRP A 43 14.13 -9.14 -4.40
C TRP A 43 12.83 -8.68 -5.08
N LEU A 44 12.90 -8.39 -6.38
CA LEU A 44 11.74 -8.05 -7.20
C LEU A 44 10.88 -9.26 -7.56
N GLY A 45 11.33 -10.48 -7.22
CA GLY A 45 10.65 -11.71 -7.62
C GLY A 45 10.70 -11.94 -9.13
N ALA A 46 11.72 -11.42 -9.81
CA ALA A 46 11.99 -11.76 -11.20
C ALA A 46 12.52 -13.20 -11.23
N GLU A 47 11.65 -14.15 -11.58
CA GLU A 47 12.06 -15.50 -11.94
C GLU A 47 13.01 -15.42 -13.14
N GLU A 48 14.17 -16.05 -12.98
CA GLU A 48 15.30 -16.25 -13.91
C GLU A 48 15.38 -15.33 -15.13
N ILE A 49 16.33 -14.38 -15.09
CA ILE A 49 16.85 -13.75 -16.30
C ILE A 49 17.59 -14.85 -17.08
N GLU A 50 16.93 -15.48 -18.04
CA GLU A 50 17.58 -16.38 -19.01
C GLU A 50 18.72 -15.60 -19.68
N ASN A 51 19.96 -15.97 -19.35
CA ASN A 51 21.12 -15.54 -20.13
C ASN A 51 21.29 -16.58 -21.24
N GLU A 52 20.83 -16.24 -22.45
CA GLU A 52 21.21 -16.94 -23.69
C GLU A 52 22.71 -16.77 -24.01
#